data_AF-F0YA40-F1
#
_entry.id   AF-F0YA40-F1
#
_cell.length_a   1.000
_cell.length_b   1.000
_cell.length_c   1.000
_cell.angle_alpha   90.00
_cell.angle_beta   90.00
_cell.angle_gamma   90.00
#
_symmetry.space_group_name_H-M   'P 1'
#
loop_
_entity.id
_entity.type
_entity.pdbx_description
1 polymer ?
#
loop_
_entity_poly.entity_id
_entity_poly.type
_entity_poly.pdbx_seq_one_letter_code
_entity_poly.pdbx_strand_id
1 'polypeptide(L)'
;RYSDVPEDEAIVSWCEDGRAFIVRDRTRFCEEVLPAYFSHNKWASFTRMLNLYGFKCIKLGRWVGTYEHECFRRGEPQLLQSI
;
A
#
# COMPACT_ATOMS: atom_id res chain seq x y z
N ARG A 1 -18.58 -1.66 3.06
CA ARG A 1 -18.55 -1.84 1.59
C ARG A 1 -17.09 -1.88 1.13
N TYR A 2 -16.35 -2.90 1.52
CA TYR A 2 -14.98 -3.17 1.05
C TYR A 2 -14.87 -4.56 0.39
N SER A 3 -15.94 -5.35 0.47
CA SER A 3 -16.03 -6.77 0.10
C SER A 3 -16.08 -7.06 -1.40
N ASP A 4 -16.21 -6.03 -2.24
CA ASP A 4 -16.34 -6.18 -3.70
C ASP A 4 -15.14 -5.62 -4.47
N VAL A 5 -14.08 -5.18 -3.78
CA VAL A 5 -12.86 -4.72 -4.45
C VAL A 5 -12.00 -5.95 -4.75
N PRO A 6 -11.73 -6.27 -6.03
CA PRO A 6 -10.83 -7.35 -6.36
C PRO A 6 -9.46 -7.05 -5.75
N GLU A 7 -9.00 -7.92 -4.85
CA GLU A 7 -7.62 -7.93 -4.37
C GLU A 7 -6.74 -8.48 -5.50
N ASP A 8 -6.58 -7.70 -6.57
CA ASP A 8 -5.75 -8.05 -7.70
C ASP A 8 -4.28 -7.88 -7.30
N GLU A 9 -3.62 -9.00 -7.00
CA GLU A 9 -2.21 -9.05 -6.63
C GLU A 9 -1.29 -8.45 -7.70
N ALA A 10 -1.75 -8.37 -8.96
CA ALA A 10 -1.04 -7.72 -10.06
C ALA A 10 -1.07 -6.18 -9.95
N ILE A 11 -1.99 -5.59 -9.17
CA ILE A 11 -2.02 -4.16 -8.89
C ILE A 11 -1.24 -3.85 -7.62
N VAL A 12 -1.60 -4.52 -6.52
CA VAL A 12 -0.99 -4.34 -5.20
C VAL A 12 -1.02 -5.65 -4.43
N SER A 13 0.08 -6.00 -3.78
CA SER A 13 0.18 -7.23 -2.99
C SER A 13 1.06 -7.04 -1.77
N TRP A 14 0.84 -7.87 -0.75
CA TRP A 14 1.80 -8.03 0.33
C TRP A 14 3.07 -8.71 -0.17
N CYS A 15 4.21 -8.36 0.41
CA CYS A 15 5.41 -9.18 0.31
C CYS A 15 5.18 -10.54 1.00
N GLU A 16 5.90 -11.57 0.58
CA GLU A 16 5.74 -12.94 1.10
C GLU A 16 5.87 -13.00 2.64
N ASP A 17 6.76 -12.18 3.20
CA ASP A 17 7.01 -12.08 4.63
C ASP A 17 5.98 -11.22 5.41
N GLY A 18 5.03 -10.60 4.70
CA GLY A 18 3.97 -9.79 5.28
C GLY A 18 4.41 -8.48 5.94
N ARG A 19 5.67 -8.05 5.80
CA ARG A 19 6.21 -6.84 6.45
C ARG A 19 6.12 -5.58 5.60
N ALA A 20 5.74 -5.75 4.35
CA ALA A 20 5.66 -4.67 3.37
C ALA A 20 4.59 -4.99 2.34
N PHE A 21 4.18 -3.98 1.58
CA PHE A 21 3.35 -4.15 0.40
C PHE A 21 4.03 -3.52 -0.81
N ILE A 22 3.73 -4.04 -1.99
CA ILE A 22 4.27 -3.55 -3.26
C ILE A 22 3.14 -3.09 -4.18
N VAL A 23 3.27 -1.87 -4.71
CA VAL A 23 2.39 -1.38 -5.79
C VAL A 23 3.06 -1.72 -7.12
N ARG A 24 2.49 -2.71 -7.83
CA ARG A 24 3.04 -3.26 -9.08
C ARG A 24 2.56 -2.48 -10.30
N ASP A 25 1.31 -2.06 -10.29
CA ASP A 25 0.74 -1.20 -11.32
C ASP A 25 0.18 0.09 -10.70
N ARG A 26 0.97 1.17 -10.80
CA ARG A 26 0.59 2.47 -10.24
C ARG A 26 -0.66 3.04 -10.91
N THR A 27 -0.83 2.82 -12.21
CA THR A 27 -1.93 3.41 -12.98
C THR A 27 -3.24 2.76 -12.54
N ARG A 28 -3.30 1.42 -12.59
CA ARG A 28 -4.46 0.66 -12.10
C ARG A 28 -4.72 0.89 -10.62
N PHE A 29 -3.68 1.01 -9.79
CA PHE A 29 -3.85 1.32 -8.37
C PHE A 29 -4.55 2.67 -8.16
N CYS A 30 -4.19 3.69 -8.95
CA CYS A 30 -4.83 5.00 -8.85
C CYS A 30 -6.27 5.00 -9.35
N GLU A 31 -6.57 4.24 -10.40
CA GLU A 31 -7.88 4.24 -11.06
C GLU A 31 -8.88 3.30 -10.39
N GLU A 32 -8.43 2.15 -9.90
CA GLU A 32 -9.28 1.08 -9.38
C GLU A 32 -9.26 1.01 -7.85
N VAL A 33 -8.07 1.08 -7.22
CA VAL A 33 -7.93 0.85 -5.78
C VAL A 33 -8.17 2.12 -4.98
N LEU A 34 -7.50 3.23 -5.33
CA LEU A 34 -7.62 4.46 -4.56
C LEU A 34 -9.07 4.96 -4.44
N PRO A 35 -9.91 5.01 -5.49
CA PRO A 35 -11.30 5.47 -5.36
C PRO A 35 -12.20 4.54 -4.56
N ALA A 36 -11.82 3.26 -4.42
CA ALA A 36 -12.58 2.28 -3.66
C ALA A 36 -12.34 2.40 -2.14
N TYR A 37 -11.12 2.83 -1.73
CA TYR A 37 -10.74 2.95 -0.32
C TYR A 37 -10.61 4.41 0.16
N PHE A 38 -10.39 5.36 -0.75
CA PHE A 38 -10.19 6.78 -0.50
C PHE A 38 -11.10 7.63 -1.40
N SER A 39 -11.34 8.88 -1.04
CA SER A 39 -12.18 9.80 -1.82
C SER A 39 -11.47 10.46 -3.01
N HIS A 40 -10.32 9.92 -3.44
CA HIS A 40 -9.50 10.48 -4.52
C HIS A 40 -8.77 9.38 -5.30
N ASN A 41 -8.32 9.70 -6.52
CA ASN A 41 -7.45 8.83 -7.34
C ASN A 41 -6.00 9.33 -7.42
N LYS A 42 -5.58 10.20 -6.48
CA LYS A 42 -4.29 10.93 -6.59
C LYS A 42 -3.15 10.17 -5.92
N TRP A 43 -2.21 9.70 -6.74
CA TRP A 43 -0.96 9.08 -6.26
C TRP A 43 -0.20 9.96 -5.26
N ALA A 44 -0.07 11.25 -5.54
CA ALA A 44 0.66 12.18 -4.67
C ALA A 44 0.03 12.33 -3.28
N SER A 45 -1.30 12.24 -3.18
CA SER A 45 -2.00 12.26 -1.88
C SER A 45 -1.76 10.97 -1.12
N PHE A 46 -1.81 9.83 -1.81
CA PHE A 46 -1.51 8.52 -1.22
C PHE A 46 -0.07 8.46 -0.68
N THR A 47 0.93 8.85 -1.47
CA THR A 47 2.33 8.85 -1.02
C THR A 47 2.61 9.88 0.07
N ARG A 48 1.89 11.02 0.08
CA ARG A 48 1.95 11.97 1.20
C ARG A 48 1.51 11.33 2.50
N MET A 49 0.38 10.61 2.49
CA MET A 49 -0.11 9.91 3.70
C MET A 49 0.91 8.87 4.16
N LEU A 50 1.45 8.05 3.26
CA LEU A 50 2.49 7.08 3.60
C LEU A 50 3.70 7.74 4.26
N ASN A 51 4.18 8.85 3.71
CA ASN A 51 5.30 9.60 4.31
C ASN A 51 4.93 10.18 5.69
N LEU A 52 3.69 10.64 5.87
CA LEU A 52 3.22 11.21 7.14
C LEU A 52 3.17 10.15 8.25
N TYR A 53 2.79 8.92 7.88
CA TYR A 53 2.79 7.74 8.76
C TYR A 53 4.14 7.01 8.79
N GLY A 54 5.23 7.63 8.31
CA GLY A 54 6.59 7.08 8.44
C GLY A 54 6.93 5.88 7.56
N PHE A 55 6.10 5.53 6.57
CA PHE A 55 6.42 4.43 5.65
C PHE A 55 7.65 4.76 4.81
N LYS A 56 8.53 3.75 4.67
CA LYS A 56 9.71 3.83 3.80
C LYS A 56 9.38 3.20 2.46
N CYS A 57 9.88 3.79 1.38
CA CYS A 57 9.67 3.30 0.03
C CYS A 57 11.00 2.89 -0.61
N ILE A 58 11.07 1.66 -1.10
CA ILE A 58 12.22 1.17 -1.86
C ILE A 58 12.21 1.83 -3.25
N LYS A 59 13.29 2.55 -3.57
CA LYS A 59 13.40 3.36 -4.80
C LYS A 59 14.19 2.71 -5.92
N LEU A 60 14.94 1.65 -5.64
CA LEU A 60 15.89 1.05 -6.58
C LEU A 60 15.84 -0.48 -6.53
N GLY A 61 16.23 -1.10 -7.65
CA GLY A 61 16.34 -2.55 -7.77
C GLY A 61 15.01 -3.28 -7.95
N ARG A 62 15.07 -4.60 -7.78
CA ARG A 62 13.94 -5.53 -7.98
C ARG A 62 12.68 -5.19 -7.17
N TRP A 63 12.85 -4.54 -6.02
CA TRP A 63 11.78 -4.27 -5.06
C TRP A 63 11.28 -2.82 -5.13
N VAL A 64 11.60 -2.09 -6.19
CA VAL A 64 11.12 -0.72 -6.39
C VAL A 64 9.59 -0.64 -6.27
N GLY A 65 9.10 0.37 -5.56
CA GLY A 65 7.65 0.54 -5.31
C GLY A 65 7.11 -0.27 -4.12
N THR A 66 7.99 -0.94 -3.38
CA THR A 66 7.65 -1.55 -2.08
C THR A 66 7.62 -0.47 -0.99
N TYR A 67 6.63 -0.58 -0.12
CA TYR A 67 6.41 0.28 1.04
C TYR A 67 6.39 -0.56 2.32
N GLU A 68 7.18 -0.16 3.30
CA GLU A 68 7.35 -0.87 4.56
C GLU A 68 7.20 0.06 5.76
N HIS A 69 6.68 -0.49 6.85
CA HIS A 69 6.68 0.16 8.16
C HIS A 69 6.75 -0.91 9.25
N GLU A 70 7.54 -0.68 10.30
CA GLU A 70 7.82 -1.70 11.33
C GLU A 70 6.55 -2.23 12.00
N CYS A 71 5.57 -1.34 12.19
CA CYS A 71 4.27 -1.63 12.81
C CYS A 71 3.14 -1.90 11.80
N PHE A 72 3.43 -1.98 10.50
CA PHE A 72 2.44 -2.33 9.47
C PHE A 72 2.72 -3.75 8.95
N ARG A 73 2.07 -4.75 9.54
CA ARG A 73 2.31 -6.16 9.22
C ARG A 73 1.02 -6.91 8.96
N ARG A 74 1.04 -7.79 7.95
CA ARG A 74 -0.11 -8.64 7.61
C ARG A 74 -0.44 -9.57 8.77
N GLY A 75 -1.68 -9.52 9.25
CA GLY A 75 -2.16 -10.36 10.35
C GLY A 75 -1.86 -9.84 11.75
N GLU A 76 -1.23 -8.67 11.90
CA GLU A 76 -0.94 -8.05 13.20
C GLU A 76 -1.60 -6.65 13.33
N PRO A 77 -2.94 -6.55 13.23
CA PRO A 77 -3.64 -5.25 13.26
C PRO A 77 -3.45 -4.48 14.58
N GLN A 78 -3.09 -5.16 15.68
CA GLN A 78 -2.78 -4.53 16.96
C GLN A 78 -1.59 -3.56 16.87
N LEU A 79 -0.66 -3.78 15.93
CA LEU A 79 0.50 -2.90 15.73
C LEU A 79 0.11 -1.55 15.10
N LEU A 80 -1.06 -1.45 14.48
CA LEU A 80 -1.54 -0.22 13.84
C LEU A 80 -1.71 0.94 14.83
N GLN A 81 -1.82 0.67 16.13
CA GLN A 81 -1.87 1.69 17.17
C GLN A 81 -0.54 2.45 17.34
N SER A 82 0.54 1.93 16.77
CA SER A 82 1.90 2.49 16.86
C SER A 82 2.39 3.04 15.51
N ILE A 83 1.45 3.37 14.61
CA ILE A 83 1.70 4.05 13.33
C ILE A 83 1.24 5.52 13.44
#